data_AF-A0A2P5EAI1-F1
#
_entry.id   AF-A0A2P5EAI1-F1
#
_cell.length_a   1.000
_cell.length_b   1.000
_cell.length_c   1.000
_cell.angle_alpha   90.00
_cell.angle_beta   90.00
_cell.angle_gamma   90.00
#
_symmetry.space_group_name_H-M   'P 1'
#
loop_
_entity.id
_entity.type
_entity.pdbx_description
1 polymer ?
#
loop_
_entity_poly.entity_id
_entity_poly.type
_entity_poly.pdbx_seq_one_letter_code
_entity_poly.pdbx_strand_id
1 'polypeptide(L)'
;MTYFWLKSKLNTYDDVVERVSQHLGLGDPLKIRLTSHNFYSHQPKPQPLKYRGVDHLSDMLVHYNQTSDILYYEILDIPLPELQGLKTLKVAFHHATKDKVVIHTVRLPKQSTVADVINDLKSKVELSHPNAEIRLLEVFYHKIYK
;
A
#
# COMPACT_ATOMS: atom_id res chain seq x y z
N MET A 1 1.35 13.15 18.01
CA MET A 1 0.24 13.66 17.17
C MET A 1 0.75 14.92 16.52
N THR A 2 0.88 14.95 15.19
CA THR A 2 1.34 16.14 14.46
C THR A 2 0.10 16.89 14.00
N TYR A 3 0.03 18.19 14.27
CA TYR A 3 -1.10 19.03 13.89
C TYR A 3 -0.68 19.92 12.71
N PHE A 4 -1.47 19.91 11.65
CA PHE A 4 -1.31 20.82 10.53
C PHE A 4 -2.66 21.46 10.20
N TRP A 5 -2.64 22.77 9.95
CA TRP A 5 -3.84 23.54 9.66
C TRP A 5 -4.18 23.41 8.19
N LEU A 6 -5.32 22.77 7.90
CA LEU A 6 -5.96 22.78 6.59
C LEU A 6 -6.93 23.97 6.56
N LYS A 7 -6.77 24.86 5.58
CA LYS A 7 -7.41 26.18 5.57
C LYS A 7 -8.91 26.14 5.29
N SER A 8 -9.41 25.08 4.62
CA SER A 8 -10.80 24.99 4.21
C SER A 8 -11.31 23.55 4.22
N LYS A 9 -12.58 23.36 4.61
CA LYS A 9 -13.28 22.07 4.43
C LYS A 9 -13.45 21.68 2.96
N LEU A 10 -13.34 22.65 2.06
CA LEU A 10 -13.40 22.46 0.60
C LEU A 10 -12.06 22.04 0.00
N ASN A 11 -11.00 21.93 0.81
CA ASN A 11 -9.70 21.49 0.29
C ASN A 11 -9.83 20.13 -0.39
N THR A 12 -9.24 20.03 -1.58
CA THR A 12 -9.23 18.80 -2.37
C THR A 12 -8.23 17.79 -1.80
N TYR A 13 -8.24 16.56 -2.30
CA TYR A 13 -7.22 15.56 -1.98
C TYR A 13 -5.80 16.11 -2.21
N ASP A 14 -5.59 16.77 -3.33
CA ASP A 14 -4.28 17.30 -3.73
C ASP A 14 -3.82 18.43 -2.79
N ASP A 15 -4.72 19.35 -2.42
CA ASP A 15 -4.42 20.42 -1.46
C ASP A 15 -3.94 19.85 -0.12
N VAL A 16 -4.57 18.77 0.35
CA VAL A 16 -4.25 18.12 1.62
C VAL A 16 -2.88 17.46 1.56
N VAL A 17 -2.60 16.65 0.53
CA VAL A 17 -1.30 15.97 0.42
C VAL A 17 -0.15 16.93 0.14
N GLU A 18 -0.39 18.03 -0.59
CA GLU A 18 0.61 19.08 -0.79
C GLU A 18 0.97 19.77 0.53
N ARG A 19 -0.02 20.05 1.37
CA ARG A 19 0.25 20.65 2.68
C ARG A 19 1.02 19.70 3.60
N VAL A 20 0.68 18.42 3.57
CA VAL A 20 1.37 17.38 4.34
C VAL A 20 2.80 17.21 3.82
N SER A 21 3.03 17.20 2.50
CA SER A 21 4.37 17.06 1.92
C SER A 21 5.28 18.23 2.30
N GLN A 22 4.78 19.46 2.20
CA GLN A 22 5.50 20.66 2.61
C GLN A 22 5.90 20.60 4.09
N HIS A 23 5.01 20.15 4.96
CA HIS A 23 5.29 20.03 6.38
C HIS A 23 6.33 18.95 6.70
N LEU A 24 6.33 17.85 5.92
CA LEU A 24 7.28 16.75 6.06
C LEU A 24 8.61 16.98 5.33
N GLY A 25 8.72 18.04 4.52
CA GLY A 25 9.86 18.23 3.63
C GLY A 25 9.97 17.17 2.53
N LEU A 26 8.85 16.56 2.13
CA LEU A 26 8.80 15.56 1.06
C LEU A 26 8.77 16.26 -0.30
N GLY A 27 9.65 15.82 -1.20
CA GLY A 27 9.72 16.36 -2.56
C GLY A 27 8.56 15.96 -3.48
N ASP A 28 7.84 14.89 -3.15
CA ASP A 28 6.73 14.38 -3.95
C ASP A 28 5.48 14.13 -3.08
N PRO A 29 4.42 14.96 -3.21
CA PRO A 29 3.17 14.77 -2.47
C PRO A 29 2.41 13.51 -2.89
N LEU A 30 2.63 12.98 -4.10
CA LEU A 30 1.94 11.78 -4.57
C LEU A 30 2.35 10.53 -3.80
N LYS A 31 3.47 10.57 -3.07
CA LYS A 31 3.89 9.49 -2.17
C LYS A 31 3.13 9.49 -0.84
N ILE A 32 2.22 10.43 -0.59
CA ILE A 32 1.42 10.43 0.64
C ILE A 32 0.12 9.67 0.38
N ARG A 33 -0.17 8.71 1.26
CA ARG A 33 -1.47 8.03 1.29
C ARG A 33 -2.22 8.40 2.57
N LEU A 34 -3.44 8.90 2.40
CA LEU A 34 -4.31 9.34 3.48
C LEU A 34 -5.26 8.22 3.92
N THR A 35 -5.58 8.15 5.21
CA THR A 35 -6.56 7.22 5.78
C THR A 35 -7.45 7.95 6.79
N SER A 36 -8.76 7.87 6.61
CA SER A 36 -9.73 8.47 7.53
C SER A 36 -9.72 7.81 8.91
N HIS A 37 -10.18 8.55 9.92
CA HIS A 37 -10.40 8.01 11.25
C HIS A 37 -11.63 7.10 11.35
N ASN A 38 -11.50 6.03 12.14
CA ASN A 38 -12.61 5.18 12.54
C ASN A 38 -13.06 5.57 13.95
N PHE A 39 -14.22 6.23 14.02
CA PHE A 39 -14.82 6.69 15.28
C PHE A 39 -15.06 5.58 16.32
N TYR A 40 -15.35 4.34 15.89
CA TYR A 40 -15.66 3.25 16.81
C TYR A 40 -14.43 2.61 17.46
N SER A 41 -13.34 2.47 16.70
CA SER A 41 -12.12 1.82 17.18
C SER A 41 -11.03 2.80 17.61
N HIS A 42 -11.24 4.10 17.39
CA HIS A 42 -10.23 5.14 17.57
C HIS A 42 -8.91 4.85 16.83
N GLN A 43 -9.00 4.19 15.69
CA GLN A 43 -7.86 3.78 14.85
C GLN A 43 -8.08 4.25 13.40
N PRO A 44 -7.06 4.20 12.52
CA PRO A 44 -7.26 4.38 11.09
C PRO A 44 -8.30 3.39 10.56
N LYS A 45 -9.11 3.80 9.57
CA LYS A 45 -9.96 2.86 8.84
C LYS A 45 -9.09 1.76 8.21
N PRO A 46 -9.57 0.50 8.11
CA PRO A 46 -8.80 -0.59 7.50
C PRO A 46 -8.40 -0.33 6.05
N GLN A 47 -9.20 0.47 5.32
CA GLN A 47 -8.94 0.82 3.93
C GLN A 47 -8.51 2.29 3.84
N PRO A 48 -7.32 2.57 3.27
CA PRO A 48 -6.91 3.94 3.00
C PRO A 48 -7.76 4.58 1.91
N LEU A 49 -7.75 5.90 1.85
CA LEU A 49 -8.40 6.66 0.78
C LEU A 49 -7.71 6.38 -0.54
N LYS A 50 -8.51 6.24 -1.61
CA LYS A 50 -7.98 6.16 -2.96
C LYS A 50 -7.47 7.54 -3.42
N TYR A 51 -6.54 7.56 -4.38
CA TYR A 51 -6.10 8.81 -4.98
C TYR A 51 -7.32 9.54 -5.57
N ARG A 52 -7.59 10.76 -5.06
CA ARG A 52 -8.79 11.55 -5.41
C ARG A 52 -10.10 10.74 -5.31
N GLY A 53 -10.17 9.82 -4.35
CA GLY A 53 -11.33 8.95 -4.15
C GLY A 53 -12.53 9.66 -3.50
N VAL A 54 -12.31 10.86 -2.98
CA VAL A 54 -13.31 11.76 -2.41
C VAL A 54 -12.95 13.19 -2.81
N ASP A 55 -13.95 14.06 -2.89
CA ASP A 55 -13.80 15.39 -3.48
C ASP A 55 -13.16 16.36 -2.50
N HIS A 56 -13.64 16.38 -1.25
CA HIS A 56 -13.24 17.40 -0.29
C HIS A 56 -12.77 16.82 1.04
N LEU A 57 -12.01 17.61 1.79
CA LEU A 57 -11.55 17.31 3.14
C LEU A 57 -12.72 16.97 4.07
N SER A 58 -13.88 17.62 3.92
CA SER A 58 -15.09 17.25 4.67
C SER A 58 -15.45 15.78 4.51
N ASP A 59 -15.29 15.21 3.32
CA ASP A 59 -15.63 13.82 3.03
C ASP A 59 -14.57 12.86 3.57
N MET A 60 -13.29 13.28 3.57
CA MET A 60 -12.18 12.53 4.16
C MET A 60 -12.33 12.36 5.68
N LEU A 61 -12.97 13.33 6.32
CA LEU A 61 -13.11 13.43 7.77
C LEU A 61 -14.40 12.76 8.32
N VAL A 62 -15.26 12.23 7.45
CA VAL A 62 -16.54 11.63 7.86
C VAL A 62 -16.48 10.10 7.92
N HIS A 63 -17.09 9.55 8.97
CA HIS A 63 -17.36 8.11 9.12
C HIS A 63 -18.71 7.91 9.80
N TYR A 64 -19.65 7.21 9.15
CA TYR A 64 -21.01 7.00 9.67
C TYR A 64 -21.70 8.29 10.16
N ASN A 65 -21.65 9.34 9.34
CA ASN A 65 -22.18 10.67 9.65
C ASN A 65 -21.56 11.36 10.89
N GLN A 66 -20.51 10.78 11.49
CA GLN A 66 -19.68 11.43 12.49
C GLN A 66 -18.49 12.10 11.80
N THR A 67 -18.27 13.36 12.13
CA THR A 67 -17.10 14.12 11.64
C THR A 67 -15.99 14.02 12.67
N SER A 68 -14.77 13.74 12.21
CA SER A 68 -13.54 13.78 13.00
C SER A 68 -12.64 14.91 12.49
N ASP A 69 -11.69 15.36 13.29
CA ASP A 69 -10.58 16.23 12.91
C ASP A 69 -9.28 15.44 12.67
N ILE A 70 -9.35 14.10 12.70
CA ILE A 70 -8.20 13.21 12.57
C ILE A 70 -8.12 12.63 11.16
N LEU A 71 -6.95 12.79 10.55
CA LEU A 71 -6.58 12.13 9.31
C LEU A 71 -5.19 11.50 9.47
N TYR A 72 -5.06 10.22 9.14
CA TYR A 72 -3.79 9.52 9.18
C TYR A 72 -3.12 9.60 7.81
N TYR A 73 -1.80 9.56 7.81
CA TYR A 73 -1.01 9.50 6.58
C TYR A 73 0.10 8.46 6.71
N GLU A 74 0.56 7.98 5.57
CA GLU A 74 1.78 7.20 5.44
C GLU A 74 2.55 7.67 4.20
N ILE A 75 3.87 7.48 4.22
CA ILE A 75 4.77 7.81 3.11
C ILE A 75 5.05 6.51 2.36
N LEU A 76 4.70 6.50 1.08
CA LEU A 76 4.94 5.42 0.14
C LEU A 76 6.31 5.56 -0.51
N ASP A 77 6.82 4.45 -1.01
CA ASP A 77 8.06 4.41 -1.79
C ASP A 77 7.86 4.84 -3.26
N ILE A 78 6.66 4.61 -3.80
CA ILE A 78 6.23 5.03 -5.15
C ILE A 78 4.96 5.91 -5.08
N PRO A 79 4.67 6.73 -6.09
CA PRO A 79 3.45 7.53 -6.17
C PRO A 79 2.18 6.69 -6.02
N LEU A 80 1.20 7.18 -5.25
CA LEU A 80 -0.07 6.50 -5.01
C LEU A 80 -0.83 6.15 -6.30
N PRO A 81 -0.93 7.02 -7.32
CA PRO A 81 -1.61 6.66 -8.58
C PRO A 81 -0.98 5.43 -9.24
N GLU A 82 0.35 5.35 -9.24
CA GLU A 82 1.09 4.19 -9.76
C GLU A 82 0.82 2.96 -8.91
N LEU A 83 0.94 3.09 -7.58
CA LEU A 83 0.67 1.99 -6.65
C LEU A 83 -0.74 1.40 -6.82
N GLN A 84 -1.76 2.24 -7.09
CA GLN A 84 -3.14 1.79 -7.32
C GLN A 84 -3.34 1.04 -8.65
N GLY A 85 -2.46 1.27 -9.61
CA GLY A 85 -2.38 0.50 -10.85
C GLY A 85 -1.78 -0.89 -10.67
N LEU A 86 -1.07 -1.14 -9.57
CA LEU A 86 -0.40 -2.40 -9.29
C LEU A 86 -1.25 -3.33 -8.41
N LYS A 87 -0.95 -4.62 -8.50
CA LYS A 87 -1.38 -5.66 -7.58
C LYS A 87 -0.19 -6.02 -6.69
N THR A 88 -0.42 -6.01 -5.39
CA THR A 88 0.58 -6.42 -4.40
C THR A 88 0.31 -7.86 -3.98
N LEU A 89 1.31 -8.73 -4.13
CA LEU A 89 1.29 -10.12 -3.69
C LEU A 89 2.36 -10.31 -2.61
N LYS A 90 1.97 -10.88 -1.47
CA LYS A 90 2.92 -11.35 -0.46
C LYS A 90 3.17 -12.83 -0.70
N VAL A 91 4.38 -13.17 -1.12
CA VAL A 91 4.76 -14.55 -1.46
C VAL A 91 5.69 -15.09 -0.39
N ALA A 92 5.31 -16.20 0.24
CA ALA A 92 6.18 -16.95 1.13
C ALA A 92 7.18 -17.76 0.28
N PHE A 93 8.46 -17.40 0.35
CA PHE A 93 9.53 -18.08 -0.38
C PHE A 93 10.24 -19.08 0.53
N HIS A 94 10.31 -20.32 0.05
CA HIS A 94 11.00 -21.43 0.70
C HIS A 94 12.26 -21.75 -0.08
N HIS A 95 13.43 -21.56 0.53
CA HIS A 95 14.69 -21.91 -0.10
C HIS A 95 15.02 -23.40 0.16
N ALA A 96 15.54 -24.10 -0.85
CA ALA A 96 15.75 -25.55 -0.79
C ALA A 96 16.66 -26.02 0.37
N THR A 97 17.61 -25.19 0.79
CA THR A 97 18.59 -25.51 1.83
C THR A 97 18.46 -24.67 3.11
N LYS A 98 17.55 -23.70 3.15
CA LYS A 98 17.37 -22.81 4.30
C LYS A 98 15.98 -23.06 4.89
N ASP A 99 15.92 -23.38 6.17
CA ASP A 99 14.66 -23.69 6.87
C ASP A 99 13.81 -22.43 7.20
N LYS A 100 14.30 -21.25 6.80
CA LYS A 100 13.61 -19.98 7.02
C LYS A 100 12.76 -19.62 5.81
N VAL A 101 11.46 -19.45 6.07
CA VAL A 101 10.51 -18.88 5.10
C VAL A 101 10.68 -17.37 5.11
N VAL A 102 10.89 -16.77 3.95
CA VAL A 102 11.00 -15.31 3.79
C VAL A 102 9.79 -14.81 3.00
N ILE A 103 9.10 -13.81 3.52
CA ILE A 103 7.96 -13.20 2.82
C ILE A 103 8.50 -12.09 1.90
N HIS A 104 8.34 -12.28 0.60
CA HIS A 104 8.66 -11.26 -0.40
C HIS A 104 7.39 -10.52 -0.82
N THR A 105 7.51 -9.20 -0.96
CA THR A 105 6.44 -8.37 -1.53
C THR A 105 6.71 -8.13 -3.00
N VAL A 106 5.82 -8.65 -3.86
CA VAL A 106 5.85 -8.51 -5.31
C VAL A 106 4.77 -7.49 -5.69
N ARG A 107 5.13 -6.46 -6.45
CA ARG A 107 4.19 -5.46 -6.97
C ARG A 107 4.29 -5.40 -8.47
N LEU A 108 3.22 -5.80 -9.15
CA LEU A 108 3.18 -5.94 -10.60
C LEU A 108 1.86 -5.38 -11.15
N PRO A 109 1.79 -4.96 -12.43
CA PRO A 109 0.53 -4.60 -13.07
C PRO A 109 -0.56 -5.67 -12.90
N LYS A 110 -1.83 -5.24 -12.90
CA LYS A 110 -2.97 -6.15 -12.65
C LYS A 110 -3.11 -7.25 -13.72
N GLN A 111 -2.61 -7.01 -14.92
CA GLN A 111 -2.58 -7.93 -16.05
C GLN A 111 -1.34 -8.84 -16.09
N SER A 112 -0.46 -8.78 -15.08
CA SER A 112 0.75 -9.60 -15.04
C SER A 112 0.46 -11.09 -14.89
N THR A 113 1.38 -11.88 -15.44
CA THR A 113 1.34 -13.34 -15.48
C THR A 113 2.14 -13.95 -14.33
N VAL A 114 1.99 -15.27 -14.14
CA VAL A 114 2.83 -16.04 -13.20
C VAL A 114 4.32 -15.95 -13.56
N ALA A 115 4.65 -15.88 -14.86
CA ALA A 115 6.03 -15.73 -15.31
C ALA A 115 6.65 -14.41 -14.84
N ASP A 116 5.88 -13.32 -14.86
CA ASP A 116 6.34 -12.01 -14.36
C ASP A 116 6.63 -12.05 -12.86
N VAL A 117 5.78 -12.73 -12.09
CA VAL A 117 5.99 -12.94 -10.64
C VAL A 117 7.27 -13.73 -10.39
N ILE A 118 7.50 -14.81 -11.14
CA ILE A 118 8.70 -15.63 -11.03
C ILE A 118 9.95 -14.80 -11.36
N ASN A 119 9.92 -14.00 -12.42
CA ASN A 119 11.05 -13.17 -12.83
C ASN A 119 11.37 -12.09 -11.79
N ASP A 120 10.35 -11.43 -11.22
CA ASP A 120 10.54 -10.47 -10.13
C ASP A 120 11.15 -11.15 -8.90
N LEU A 121 10.68 -12.35 -8.54
CA LEU A 121 11.25 -13.11 -7.42
C LEU A 121 12.71 -13.51 -7.66
N LYS A 122 13.07 -14.00 -8.87
CA LYS A 122 14.45 -14.35 -9.22
C LYS A 122 15.42 -13.18 -9.05
N SER A 123 14.98 -11.94 -9.23
CA SER A 123 15.81 -10.76 -9.01
C SER A 123 16.05 -10.42 -7.54
N LYS A 124 15.23 -10.98 -6.63
CA LYS A 124 15.22 -10.66 -5.18
C LYS A 124 15.71 -11.79 -4.29
N VAL A 125 15.94 -12.98 -4.85
CA VAL A 125 16.30 -14.19 -4.08
C VAL A 125 17.59 -14.80 -4.63
N GLU A 126 18.38 -15.34 -3.72
CA GLU A 126 19.48 -16.24 -4.10
C GLU A 126 18.89 -17.60 -4.46
N LEU A 127 19.25 -18.10 -5.64
CA LEU A 127 18.92 -19.45 -6.06
C LEU A 127 19.96 -20.44 -5.55
N SER A 128 19.56 -21.69 -5.35
CA SER A 128 20.48 -22.77 -4.97
C SER A 128 21.53 -23.07 -6.04
N HIS A 129 21.19 -22.88 -7.32
CA HIS A 129 22.09 -22.96 -8.46
C HIS A 129 21.55 -22.11 -9.63
N PRO A 130 22.38 -21.75 -10.64
CA PRO A 130 22.00 -20.82 -11.70
C PRO A 130 20.76 -21.25 -12.52
N ASN A 131 20.58 -22.56 -12.71
CA ASN A 131 19.46 -23.12 -13.47
C ASN A 131 18.26 -23.54 -12.61
N ALA A 132 18.16 -23.08 -11.36
CA ALA A 132 17.07 -23.47 -10.49
C ALA A 132 15.73 -22.89 -10.98
N GLU A 133 14.69 -23.71 -11.00
CA GLU A 133 13.34 -23.31 -11.33
C GLU A 133 12.59 -22.87 -10.07
N ILE A 134 11.82 -21.78 -10.18
CA ILE A 134 10.88 -21.35 -9.14
C ILE A 134 9.49 -21.83 -9.56
N ARG A 135 8.78 -22.47 -8.64
CA ARG A 135 7.37 -22.84 -8.80
C ARG A 135 6.54 -21.99 -7.85
N LEU A 136 5.46 -21.42 -8.37
CA LEU A 136 4.47 -20.70 -7.57
C LEU A 136 3.33 -21.65 -7.23
N LEU A 137 3.02 -21.79 -5.94
CA LEU A 137 1.98 -22.68 -5.44
C LEU A 137 0.91 -21.88 -4.72
N GLU A 138 -0.35 -22.23 -4.96
CA GLU A 138 -1.48 -21.71 -4.21
C GLU A 138 -1.75 -22.61 -2.99
N VAL A 139 -1.55 -22.05 -1.79
CA VAL A 139 -1.76 -22.76 -0.52
C VAL A 139 -2.96 -22.17 0.20
N PHE A 140 -3.93 -23.02 0.54
CA PHE A 140 -5.13 -22.63 1.28
C PHE A 140 -5.44 -23.71 2.32
N TYR A 141 -5.76 -23.31 3.56
CA TYR A 141 -5.92 -24.22 4.71
C TYR A 141 -4.83 -25.30 4.83
N HIS A 142 -3.56 -24.90 4.69
CA HIS A 142 -2.39 -25.79 4.76
C HIS A 142 -2.36 -26.90 3.69
N LYS A 143 -3.16 -26.77 2.63
CA LYS A 143 -3.17 -27.67 1.48
C LYS A 143 -2.73 -26.91 0.23
N ILE A 144 -1.92 -27.58 -0.59
CA ILE A 144 -1.56 -27.07 -1.91
C ILE A 144 -2.73 -27.41 -2.84
N TYR A 145 -3.34 -26.38 -3.43
CA TYR A 145 -4.45 -26.53 -4.36
C TYR A 145 -3.97 -26.61 -5.80
N LYS A 146 -3.02 -25.75 -6.17
CA LYS A 146 -2.51 -25.61 -7.53
C LYS A 146 -1.06 -25.19 -7.54
#